data_AF-A0A381QF52-F1
#
_entry.id   AF-A0A381QF52-F1
#
_cell.length_a   1.000
_cell.length_b   1.000
_cell.length_c   1.000
_cell.angle_alpha   90.00
_cell.angle_beta   90.00
_cell.angle_gamma   90.00
#
_symmetry.space_group_name_H-M   'P 1'
#
loop_
_entity.id
_entity.type
_entity.pdbx_description
1 polymer ?
#
loop_
_entity_poly.entity_id
_entity_poly.type
_entity_poly.pdbx_seq_one_letter_code
_entity_poly.pdbx_strand_id
1 'polypeptide(L)' 'MVQATRLHFGAVMKELDEGIKDEELWHHAEQLAGGVKSLILVKYLQLRAESIAKL' A
#
# COMPACT_ATOMS: atom_id res chain seq x y z
N MET A 1 7.00 15.55 -0.95
CA MET A 1 6.44 14.21 -0.73
C MET A 1 6.09 14.11 0.74
N VAL A 2 4.85 13.81 1.11
CA VAL A 2 4.57 13.45 2.51
C VAL A 2 5.18 12.08 2.75
N GLN A 3 6.07 11.98 3.73
CA GLN A 3 6.78 10.74 4.02
C GLN A 3 5.90 9.85 4.90
N ALA A 4 5.57 8.65 4.40
CA ALA A 4 4.88 7.66 5.20
C ALA A 4 5.76 7.24 6.40
N THR A 5 5.17 7.16 7.59
CA THR A 5 5.82 6.67 8.80
C THR A 5 5.37 5.25 9.10
N ARG A 6 6.07 4.57 10.01
CA ARG A 6 5.68 3.23 10.49
C ARG A 6 4.22 3.13 10.97
N LEU A 7 3.63 4.22 11.45
CA LEU A 7 2.24 4.25 11.91
C LEU A 7 1.26 4.12 10.73
N HIS A 8 1.56 4.76 9.60
CA HIS A 8 0.74 4.65 8.40
C HIS A 8 0.79 3.23 7.85
N PHE A 9 1.98 2.60 7.81
CA PHE A 9 2.10 1.19 7.43
C PHE A 9 1.32 0.26 8.37
N GLY A 10 1.37 0.51 9.68
CA GLY A 10 0.56 -0.24 10.65
C GLY A 10 -0.95 -0.12 10.39
N ALA A 11 -1.42 1.06 9.98
CA ALA A 11 -2.80 1.25 9.58
C ALA A 11 -3.17 0.45 8.33
N VAL A 12 -2.30 0.44 7.30
CA VAL A 12 -2.54 -0.38 6.09
C VAL A 12 -2.57 -1.87 6.41
N MET A 13 -1.67 -2.36 7.27
CA MET A 13 -1.68 -3.76 7.70
C MET A 13 -2.99 -4.12 8.41
N LYS A 14 -3.51 -3.21 9.25
CA LYS A 14 -4.81 -3.39 9.90
C LYS A 14 -5.96 -3.41 8.88
N GLU A 15 -5.96 -2.52 7.89
CA GLU A 15 -6.94 -2.55 6.79
C GLU A 15 -6.96 -3.93 6.11
N LEU A 16 -5.77 -4.45 5.76
CA LEU A 16 -5.64 -5.76 5.11
C LEU A 16 -6.12 -6.92 6.00
N ASP A 17 -5.80 -6.91 7.30
CA ASP A 17 -6.28 -7.91 8.26
C ASP A 17 -7.81 -7.88 8.40
N GLU A 18 -8.43 -6.70 8.22
CA GLU A 18 -9.89 -6.50 8.19
C GLU A 18 -10.52 -6.83 6.82
N GLY A 19 -9.72 -7.25 5.84
CA GLY A 19 -10.17 -7.55 4.47
C GLY A 19 -10.43 -6.29 3.62
N ILE A 20 -10.01 -5.12 4.10
CA ILE A 20 -10.12 -3.84 3.39
C ILE A 20 -8.90 -3.67 2.51
N LYS A 21 -9.11 -3.70 1.19
CA LYS A 21 -8.07 -3.51 0.19
C LYS A 21 -8.58 -2.62 -0.92
N ASP A 22 -7.79 -1.60 -1.26
CA ASP A 22 -8.09 -0.73 -2.39
C ASP A 22 -7.62 -1.40 -3.69
N GLU A 23 -8.57 -1.88 -4.50
CA GLU A 23 -8.28 -2.64 -5.71
C GLU A 23 -7.58 -1.79 -6.80
N GLU A 24 -7.89 -0.50 -6.90
CA GLU A 24 -7.23 0.38 -7.88
C GLU A 24 -5.75 0.58 -7.51
N LEU A 25 -5.48 0.84 -6.22
CA LEU A 25 -4.13 0.92 -5.68
C LEU A 25 -3.38 -0.40 -5.82
N TRP A 26 -4.07 -1.53 -5.63
CA TRP A 26 -3.50 -2.86 -5.83
C TRP A 26 -3.07 -3.08 -7.28
N HIS A 27 -3.93 -2.79 -8.24
CA HIS A 27 -3.57 -2.87 -9.66
C HIS A 27 -2.41 -1.95 -10.03
N HIS A 28 -2.35 -0.75 -9.47
CA HIS A 28 -1.19 0.13 -9.66
C HIS A 28 0.09 -0.50 -9.08
N ALA A 29 0.02 -1.09 -7.89
CA ALA A 29 1.14 -1.81 -7.29
C ALA A 29 1.61 -2.99 -8.16
N GLU A 30 0.70 -3.70 -8.83
CA GLU A 30 1.02 -4.76 -9.79
C GLU A 30 1.82 -4.25 -10.98
N GLN A 31 1.43 -3.11 -11.56
CA GLN A 31 2.17 -2.47 -12.64
C GLN A 31 3.57 -2.04 -12.19
N LEU A 32 3.69 -1.42 -11.02
CA LEU A 32 4.98 -0.98 -10.45
C LEU A 32 5.90 -2.14 -10.06
N ALA A 33 5.33 -3.30 -9.73
CA ALA A 33 6.09 -4.50 -9.41
C ALA A 33 6.68 -5.17 -10.65
N GLY A 34 6.30 -4.75 -11.87
CA GLY A 34 6.83 -5.32 -13.12
C GLY A 34 6.57 -6.82 -13.25
N GLY A 35 5.43 -7.30 -12.72
CA GLY A 35 5.07 -8.73 -12.68
C GLY A 35 5.75 -9.56 -11.59
N VAL A 36 6.63 -8.96 -10.76
CA VAL A 36 7.27 -9.66 -9.63
C VAL A 36 6.29 -9.74 -8.46
N LYS A 37 5.64 -10.89 -8.30
CA LYS A 37 4.59 -11.11 -7.30
C LYS A 37 5.00 -10.74 -5.87
N SER A 38 6.24 -11.02 -5.48
CA SER A 38 6.75 -10.70 -4.14
C SER A 38 6.86 -9.20 -3.86
N LEU A 39 6.89 -8.35 -4.89
CA LEU A 39 6.98 -6.91 -4.73
C LEU A 39 5.63 -6.20 -4.68
N ILE A 40 4.54 -6.85 -5.14
CA ILE A 40 3.21 -6.24 -5.21
C ILE A 40 2.77 -5.74 -3.82
N LEU A 41 2.89 -6.59 -2.80
CA LEU A 41 2.50 -6.23 -1.44
C LEU A 41 3.30 -5.02 -0.93
N VAL A 42 4.62 -5.01 -1.13
CA VAL A 42 5.48 -3.91 -0.67
C VAL A 42 5.11 -2.59 -1.37
N LYS A 43 4.83 -2.66 -2.68
CA LYS A 43 4.39 -1.49 -3.46
C LYS A 43 3.01 -0.99 -3.01
N TYR A 44 2.07 -1.90 -2.77
CA TYR A 44 0.75 -1.56 -2.25
C TYR A 44 0.84 -0.88 -0.88
N LEU A 45 1.59 -1.48 0.06
CA LEU A 45 1.80 -0.92 1.39
C LEU A 45 2.39 0.50 1.32
N GLN A 46 3.38 0.72 0.45
CA GLN A 46 3.96 2.03 0.24
C GLN A 46 2.93 3.04 -0.27
N LEU A 47 2.22 2.73 -1.35
CA LEU A 47 1.27 3.64 -1.97
C LEU A 47 0.12 3.99 -1.03
N ARG A 48 -0.45 3.00 -0.34
CA ARG A 48 -1.56 3.20 0.60
C ARG A 48 -1.10 3.98 1.83
N ALA A 49 0.09 3.70 2.37
CA ALA A 49 0.64 4.45 3.50
C ALA A 49 0.94 5.90 3.14
N GLU A 50 1.42 6.17 1.91
CA GLU A 50 1.60 7.53 1.39
C GLU A 50 0.25 8.25 1.17
N SER A 51 -0.80 7.53 0.77
CA SER A 51 -2.15 8.10 0.65
C SER A 51 -2.72 8.48 2.01
N ILE A 52 -2.59 7.61 3.02
CA ILE A 52 -3.03 7.90 4.40
C ILE A 52 -2.26 9.10 4.95
N ALA A 53 -0.96 9.18 4.70
CA ALA A 53 -0.14 10.28 5.20
C ALA A 53 -0.52 11.65 4.61
N LYS A 54 -1.11 11.68 3.41
CA LYS A 54 -1.54 12.91 2.71
C LYS A 54 -2.91 13.42 3.20
N LEU A 55 -3.68 12.62 3.93
CA LEU A 55 -4.94 13.01 4.57
C LEU A 55 -4.65 13.81 5.84
#